data_AF-A0A9D6JPE9-F1
#
_entry.id   AF-A0A9D6JPE9-F1
#
_cell.length_a   1.000
_cell.length_b   1.000
_cell.length_c   1.000
_cell.angle_alpha   90.00
_cell.angle_beta   90.00
_cell.angle_gamma   90.00
#
_symmetry.space_group_name_H-M   'P 1'
#
loop_
_entity.id
_entity.type
_entity.pdbx_description
1 polymer ?
#
loop_
_entity_poly.entity_id
_entity_poly.type
_entity_poly.pdbx_seq_one_letter_code
_entity_poly.pdbx_strand_id
1 'polypeptide(L)'
;MIQEIGLVAAVILPLWNVPLIVRIIKRKSSRDMSLYWAGGVWICLVLMAPSGFVTGDRVWRVFNVENFFFFSCVLITILIYRKR
;
A
#
# COMPACT_ATOMS: atom_id res chain seq x y z
N MET A 1 14.92 -15.49 -14.45
CA MET A 1 15.51 -15.04 -13.16
C MET A 1 15.02 -13.67 -12.73
N ILE A 2 15.24 -12.59 -13.51
CA ILE A 2 14.85 -11.23 -13.11
C ILE A 2 13.33 -11.10 -12.88
N GLN A 3 12.50 -11.73 -13.73
CA GLN A 3 11.05 -11.69 -13.57
C GLN A 3 10.55 -12.43 -12.30
N GLU A 4 11.15 -13.56 -11.95
CA GLU A 4 10.80 -14.32 -10.73
C GLU A 4 11.17 -13.54 -9.48
N ILE A 5 12.38 -12.96 -9.44
CA ILE A 5 12.82 -12.10 -8.34
C ILE A 5 11.94 -10.85 -8.25
N GLY A 6 11.57 -10.26 -9.39
CA GLY A 6 10.66 -9.14 -9.46
C GLY A 6 9.27 -9.48 -8.94
N LEU A 7 8.72 -10.66 -9.25
CA LEU A 7 7.44 -11.15 -8.74
C LEU A 7 7.47 -11.34 -7.22
N VAL A 8 8.53 -11.95 -6.69
CA VAL A 8 8.71 -12.13 -5.25
C VAL A 8 8.80 -10.77 -4.55
N ALA A 9 9.59 -9.84 -5.10
CA ALA A 9 9.68 -8.47 -4.57
C ALA A 9 8.34 -7.74 -4.65
N ALA A 10 7.59 -7.92 -5.73
CA ALA A 10 6.28 -7.30 -5.95
C ALA A 10 5.25 -7.69 -4.88
N VAL A 11 5.38 -8.88 -4.28
CA VAL A 11 4.50 -9.37 -3.20
C VAL A 11 5.06 -9.00 -1.82
N ILE A 12 6.37 -9.16 -1.61
CA ILE A 12 7.00 -8.91 -0.29
C ILE A 12 6.98 -7.42 0.08
N LEU A 13 7.18 -6.52 -0.87
CA LEU A 13 7.22 -5.08 -0.61
C LEU A 13 5.89 -4.56 -0.03
N PRO A 14 4.72 -4.83 -0.64
CA PRO A 14 3.43 -4.44 -0.08
C PRO A 14 3.13 -5.08 1.28
N LEU A 15 3.60 -6.31 1.53
CA LEU A 15 3.42 -6.98 2.83
C LEU A 15 4.08 -6.23 3.98
N TRP A 16 5.09 -5.40 3.72
CA TRP A 16 5.71 -4.54 4.74
C TRP A 16 4.78 -3.45 5.28
N ASN A 17 3.63 -3.22 4.63
CA ASN A 17 2.56 -2.39 5.17
C ASN A 17 1.80 -3.06 6.32
N VAL A 18 1.81 -4.40 6.42
CA VAL A 18 1.08 -5.14 7.47
C VAL A 18 1.61 -4.80 8.88
N PRO A 19 2.92 -4.81 9.16
CA PRO A 19 3.45 -4.34 10.44
C PRO A 19 3.02 -2.92 10.81
N LEU A 20 2.93 -2.02 9.83
CA LEU A 20 2.47 -0.64 10.03
C LEU A 20 1.01 -0.62 10.49
N ILE A 21 0.13 -1.34 9.79
CA ILE A 21 -1.29 -1.51 10.15
C ILE A 21 -1.40 -2.07 11.59
N VAL A 22 -0.68 -3.15 11.88
CA VAL A 22 -0.68 -3.79 13.20
C VAL A 22 -0.22 -2.83 14.29
N ARG A 23 0.80 -2.00 14.03
CA ARG A 23 1.27 -0.99 15.00
C ARG A 23 0.21 0.08 15.28
N ILE A 24 -0.49 0.55 14.25
CA ILE A 24 -1.58 1.54 14.41
C ILE A 24 -2.72 0.93 15.23
N ILE A 25 -3.12 -0.31 14.92
CA ILE A 25 -4.16 -1.03 15.67
C ILE A 25 -3.75 -1.24 17.13
N LYS A 26 -2.51 -1.67 17.39
CA LYS A 26 -1.99 -1.89 18.76
C LYS A 26 -1.91 -0.60 19.57
N ARG A 27 -1.45 0.51 18.96
CA ARG A 27 -1.41 1.83 19.63
C ARG A 27 -2.80 2.45 19.77
N LYS A 28 -3.80 1.98 19.02
CA LYS A 28 -5.14 2.56 18.88
C LYS A 28 -5.13 4.07 18.54
N SER A 29 -4.03 4.56 17.99
CA SER A 29 -3.86 5.97 17.66
C SER A 29 -2.99 6.08 16.41
N SER A 30 -3.44 6.89 15.46
CA SER A 30 -2.69 7.21 14.25
C SER A 30 -2.14 8.64 14.27
N ARG A 31 -2.05 9.28 15.44
CA ARG A 31 -1.71 10.70 15.58
C ARG A 31 -0.29 11.03 15.10
N ASP A 32 0.61 10.05 15.14
CA ASP A 32 1.99 10.17 14.70
C ASP A 32 2.14 10.17 13.16
N MET A 33 1.10 9.76 12.42
CA MET A 33 1.15 9.68 10.95
C MET A 33 0.43 10.85 10.27
N SER A 34 1.12 11.46 9.30
CA SER A 34 0.54 12.50 8.45
C SER A 34 -0.51 11.91 7.52
N LEU A 35 -1.77 12.35 7.68
CA LEU A 35 -2.85 11.94 6.80
C LEU A 35 -2.70 12.51 5.39
N TYR A 36 -2.06 13.68 5.26
CA TYR A 36 -1.71 14.26 3.96
C TYR A 36 -0.68 13.39 3.23
N TRP A 37 0.28 12.82 3.96
CA TRP A 37 1.22 11.86 3.37
C TRP A 37 0.51 10.59 2.91
N ALA A 38 -0.29 9.96 3.79
CA ALA A 38 -1.00 8.72 3.43
C ALA A 38 -1.99 8.94 2.28
N GLY A 39 -2.74 10.04 2.30
CA GLY A 39 -3.67 10.41 1.23
C GLY A 39 -2.95 10.75 -0.08
N GLY A 40 -1.85 11.51 -0.02
CA GLY A 40 -1.05 11.83 -1.20
C GLY A 40 -0.47 10.59 -1.87
N VAL A 41 0.11 9.66 -1.08
CA VAL A 41 0.62 8.39 -1.60
C VAL A 41 -0.51 7.55 -2.20
N TRP A 42 -1.67 7.49 -1.55
CA TRP A 42 -2.82 6.77 -2.08
C TRP A 42 -3.34 7.36 -3.40
N ILE A 43 -3.43 8.69 -3.52
CA ILE A 43 -3.81 9.36 -4.78
C ILE A 43 -2.80 9.03 -5.89
N CYS A 44 -1.50 9.05 -5.60
CA CYS A 44 -0.49 8.63 -6.56
C CYS A 44 -0.69 7.17 -7.01
N LEU A 45 -1.01 6.26 -6.08
CA LEU A 45 -1.31 4.87 -6.43
C LEU A 45 -2.57 4.73 -7.30
N VAL A 46 -3.63 5.50 -7.02
CA VAL A 46 -4.82 5.56 -7.88
C VAL A 46 -4.46 6.05 -9.29
N LEU A 47 -3.64 7.09 -9.40
CA LEU A 47 -3.23 7.64 -10.70
C LEU A 47 -2.31 6.70 -11.48
N MET A 48 -1.51 5.88 -10.79
CA MET A 48 -0.69 4.84 -11.40
C MET A 48 -1.45 3.55 -11.69
N ALA A 49 -2.63 3.34 -11.10
CA ALA A 49 -3.41 2.13 -11.29
C ALA A 49 -3.78 1.83 -12.76
N PRO A 50 -4.20 2.81 -13.60
CA PRO A 50 -4.50 2.57 -15.01
C PRO A 50 -3.28 2.04 -15.78
N SER A 51 -2.09 2.58 -15.54
CA SER A 51 -0.87 2.10 -16.21
C SER A 51 -0.45 0.72 -15.67
N GLY A 52 -0.67 0.46 -14.38
CA GLY A 52 -0.47 -0.85 -13.75
C GLY A 52 -1.35 -1.96 -14.33
N PHE A 53 -2.62 -1.67 -14.64
CA PHE A 53 -3.58 -2.66 -15.12
C PHE A 53 -3.55 -2.91 -16.63
N VAL A 54 -3.13 -1.93 -17.41
CA VAL A 54 -3.09 -2.01 -18.89
C VAL A 54 -1.77 -2.60 -19.40
N THR A 55 -0.70 -2.59 -18.60
CA THR A 55 0.62 -3.07 -19.03
C THR A 55 0.69 -4.60 -19.10
N GLY A 56 1.41 -5.14 -20.09
CA GLY A 56 1.62 -6.58 -20.30
C GLY A 56 2.57 -7.25 -19.29
N ASP A 57 3.26 -6.47 -18.46
CA ASP A 57 4.20 -6.93 -17.45
C ASP A 57 3.50 -7.45 -16.20
N ARG A 58 3.53 -8.77 -16.01
CA ARG A 58 2.90 -9.43 -14.85
C ARG A 58 3.43 -8.91 -13.51
N VAL A 59 4.74 -8.69 -13.40
CA VAL A 59 5.38 -8.17 -12.18
C VAL A 59 4.78 -6.82 -11.79
N TRP A 60 4.70 -5.90 -12.75
CA TRP A 60 4.20 -4.54 -12.55
C TRP A 60 2.72 -4.53 -12.16
N ARG A 61 1.93 -5.40 -12.80
CA ARG A 61 0.51 -5.56 -12.50
C ARG A 61 0.29 -6.07 -11.08
N VAL A 62 0.96 -7.15 -10.71
CA VAL A 62 0.86 -7.75 -9.36
C VAL A 62 1.30 -6.74 -8.30
N PHE A 63 2.43 -6.06 -8.51
CA PHE A 63 2.91 -5.03 -7.59
C PHE A 63 1.88 -3.92 -7.39
N ASN A 64 1.30 -3.38 -8.47
CA ASN A 64 0.32 -2.30 -8.35
C ASN A 64 -0.96 -2.76 -7.66
N VAL A 65 -1.46 -3.97 -7.95
CA VAL A 65 -2.67 -4.52 -7.30
C VAL A 65 -2.44 -4.67 -5.79
N GLU A 66 -1.38 -5.38 -5.41
CA GLU A 66 -1.05 -5.66 -4.01
C GLU A 66 -0.75 -4.37 -3.25
N ASN A 67 0.06 -3.49 -3.84
CA ASN A 67 0.40 -2.22 -3.21
C ASN A 67 -0.85 -1.34 -3.02
N PHE A 68 -1.71 -1.23 -4.04
CA PHE A 68 -2.97 -0.50 -3.94
C PHE A 68 -3.87 -1.05 -2.83
N PHE A 69 -4.00 -2.39 -2.74
CA PHE A 69 -4.79 -3.04 -1.71
C PHE A 69 -4.24 -2.76 -0.30
N PHE A 70 -2.97 -3.05 -0.05
CA PHE A 70 -2.35 -2.84 1.26
C PHE A 70 -2.32 -1.38 1.68
N PHE A 71 -2.00 -0.45 0.77
CA PHE A 71 -2.02 0.98 1.09
C PHE A 71 -3.43 1.51 1.35
N SER A 72 -4.46 0.97 0.67
CA SER A 72 -5.85 1.29 0.98
C SER A 72 -6.20 0.82 2.40
N CYS A 73 -5.78 -0.37 2.81
CA CYS A 73 -5.93 -0.83 4.19
C CYS A 73 -5.20 0.08 5.19
N VAL A 74 -3.99 0.53 4.88
CA VAL A 74 -3.24 1.51 5.70
C VAL A 74 -4.04 2.81 5.83
N LEU A 75 -4.50 3.39 4.72
CA LEU A 75 -5.24 4.64 4.72
C LEU A 75 -6.53 4.53 5.55
N ILE A 76 -7.30 3.45 5.35
CA ILE A 76 -8.52 3.17 6.13
C ILE A 76 -8.18 3.03 7.62
N THR A 77 -7.12 2.30 7.96
CA THR A 77 -6.70 2.14 9.36
C THR A 77 -6.33 3.48 9.99
N ILE A 78 -5.58 4.33 9.27
CA ILE A 78 -5.28 5.70 9.74
C ILE A 78 -6.56 6.50 9.94
N LEU A 79 -7.52 6.45 9.01
CA LEU A 79 -8.79 7.19 9.13
C LEU A 79 -9.61 6.73 10.34
N ILE A 80 -9.68 5.42 10.60
CA ILE A 80 -10.41 4.84 11.73
C ILE A 80 -9.78 5.25 13.08
N TYR A 81 -8.45 5.21 13.19
CA TYR A 81 -7.72 5.44 14.44
C TYR A 81 -7.24 6.90 14.65
N ARG A 82 -7.69 7.84 13.83
CA ARG A 82 -7.33 9.28 13.99
C ARG A 82 -8.19 10.01 15.02
N LYS A 83 -9.43 9.55 15.24
CA LYS A 83 -10.44 10.25 16.06
C LYS A 83 -10.77 9.53 17.38
N ARG A 84 -10.16 8.37 17.64
CA ARG A 84 -10.18 7.69 18.94
C ARG A 84 -8.87 7.93 19.66
#